data_AF-A0A9J7LV05-F1
#
_entry.id   AF-A0A9J7LV05-F1
#
_cell.length_a   1.000
_cell.length_b   1.000
_cell.length_c   1.000
_cell.angle_alpha   90.00
_cell.angle_beta   90.00
_cell.angle_gamma   90.00
#
_symmetry.space_group_name_H-M   'P 1'
#
loop_
_entity.id
_entity.type
_entity.pdbx_description
1 polymer ?
#
loop_
_entity_poly.entity_id
_entity_poly.type
_entity_poly.pdbx_seq_one_letter_code
_entity_poly.pdbx_strand_id
1 'polypeptide(L)'
;MFNCWKSQQQHKKTTCIFLLCMTTLIVLTYWVTGDLPNISNPRQYKTGENASQINFGYKTKKRGSGTHLLKQQCRNATQASKTDFAHVLRNLVVIDRYKVLYCRAGKTGSWTTLQLLYNLELETNMSRRDVRKLAEKKPLPVLSDFSQDGITHRLATYKKFLVARNPLERLASVWSGFFLTYPQFGWNERYQGMLRVICPENSTKNETCHEATEIKGNGNKTHRLVPFRAFIKALAENRTEFSNQHWRPINELCSPCQVSMDSKSIPLIQMYTDRDFILVDSTV
;
A
#
# COMPACT_ATOMS: atom_id res chain seq x y z
N MET A 1 59.96 -14.27 -43.81
CA MET A 1 59.19 -13.62 -42.71
C MET A 1 57.66 -13.85 -42.76
N PHE A 2 57.13 -14.85 -43.49
CA PHE A 2 55.68 -15.12 -43.51
C PHE A 2 55.22 -16.29 -42.61
N ASN A 3 56.14 -17.09 -42.07
CA ASN A 3 55.78 -18.29 -41.29
C ASN A 3 55.64 -18.06 -39.77
N CYS A 4 56.02 -16.90 -39.24
CA CYS A 4 55.85 -16.59 -37.81
C CYS A 4 54.47 -15.97 -37.51
N TRP A 5 53.84 -15.30 -38.49
CA TRP A 5 52.55 -14.63 -38.31
C TRP A 5 51.34 -15.59 -38.33
N LYS A 6 51.43 -16.69 -39.10
CA LYS A 6 50.39 -17.74 -39.12
C LYS A 6 50.32 -18.52 -37.79
N SER A 7 51.46 -18.81 -37.17
CA SER A 7 51.53 -19.55 -35.89
C SER A 7 50.87 -18.78 -34.72
N GLN A 8 51.11 -17.47 -34.61
CA GLN A 8 50.51 -16.66 -33.55
C GLN A 8 48.99 -16.42 -33.71
N GLN A 9 48.48 -16.38 -34.94
CA GLN A 9 47.04 -16.27 -35.22
C GLN A 9 46.29 -17.57 -34.88
N GLN A 10 46.91 -18.72 -35.14
CA GLN A 10 46.31 -20.02 -34.87
C GLN A 10 46.22 -20.28 -33.35
N HIS A 11 47.29 -19.97 -32.60
CA HIS A 11 47.30 -20.13 -31.14
C HIS A 11 46.25 -19.25 -30.43
N LYS A 12 46.06 -18.00 -30.87
CA LYS A 12 45.04 -17.09 -30.28
C LYS A 12 43.60 -17.57 -30.54
N LYS A 13 43.33 -18.18 -31.70
CA LYS A 13 42.02 -18.75 -32.03
C LYS A 13 41.71 -19.99 -31.20
N THR A 14 42.69 -20.88 -31.00
CA THR A 14 42.51 -22.07 -30.16
C THR A 14 42.27 -21.66 -28.70
N THR A 15 43.00 -20.69 -28.16
CA THR A 15 42.82 -20.22 -26.77
C THR A 15 41.44 -19.57 -26.54
N CYS A 16 40.92 -18.79 -27.50
CA CYS A 16 39.57 -18.22 -27.40
C CYS A 16 38.46 -19.29 -27.47
N ILE A 17 38.62 -20.32 -28.30
CA ILE A 17 37.64 -21.41 -28.39
C ILE A 17 37.63 -22.22 -27.10
N PHE A 18 38.78 -22.49 -26.49
CA PHE A 18 38.87 -23.17 -25.19
C PHE A 18 38.22 -22.36 -24.05
N LEU A 19 38.40 -21.04 -24.01
CA LEU A 19 37.78 -20.18 -22.99
C LEU A 19 36.26 -20.07 -23.16
N LEU A 20 35.76 -20.02 -24.41
CA LEU A 20 34.32 -20.04 -24.69
C LEU A 20 33.70 -21.39 -24.34
N CYS A 21 34.39 -22.51 -24.59
CA CYS A 21 33.90 -23.84 -24.22
C CYS A 21 33.90 -24.07 -22.70
N MET A 22 34.91 -23.56 -21.98
CA MET A 22 34.97 -23.65 -20.53
C MET A 22 33.88 -22.79 -19.86
N THR A 23 33.59 -21.61 -20.39
CA THR A 23 32.52 -20.76 -19.85
C THR A 23 31.13 -21.34 -20.14
N THR A 24 30.91 -21.95 -21.30
CA THR A 24 29.62 -22.64 -21.58
C THR A 24 29.46 -23.91 -20.76
N LEU A 25 30.52 -24.68 -20.51
CA LEU A 25 30.50 -25.84 -19.61
C LEU A 25 30.27 -25.45 -18.14
N ILE A 26 30.83 -24.34 -17.68
CA ILE A 26 30.56 -23.81 -16.33
C ILE A 26 29.12 -23.31 -16.22
N VAL A 27 28.59 -22.62 -17.24
CA VAL A 27 27.18 -22.20 -17.24
C VAL A 27 26.24 -23.41 -17.30
N LEU A 28 26.52 -24.42 -18.15
CA LEU A 28 25.73 -25.64 -18.24
C LEU A 28 25.78 -26.47 -16.95
N THR A 29 26.91 -26.54 -16.26
CA THR A 29 26.99 -27.21 -14.95
C THR A 29 26.19 -26.45 -13.89
N TYR A 30 26.27 -25.11 -13.84
CA TYR A 30 25.42 -24.30 -12.95
C TYR A 30 23.91 -24.39 -13.27
N TRP A 31 23.54 -24.63 -14.54
CA TRP A 31 22.14 -24.85 -14.94
C TRP A 31 21.65 -26.27 -14.64
N VAL A 32 22.53 -27.29 -14.74
CA VAL A 32 22.18 -28.71 -14.52
C VAL A 32 22.23 -29.09 -13.03
N THR A 33 23.07 -28.45 -12.23
CA THR A 33 23.15 -28.66 -10.76
C THR A 33 22.51 -27.52 -9.95
N GLY A 34 21.71 -26.68 -10.61
CA GLY A 34 20.97 -25.57 -10.01
C GLY A 34 19.85 -26.04 -9.08
N ASP A 35 20.23 -26.64 -7.96
CA ASP A 35 19.41 -26.62 -6.74
C ASP A 35 19.26 -25.15 -6.35
N LEU A 36 18.10 -24.57 -6.65
CA LEU A 36 17.68 -23.29 -6.10
C LEU A 36 17.77 -23.40 -4.57
N PRO A 37 18.55 -22.53 -3.89
CA PRO A 37 18.48 -22.48 -2.44
C PRO A 37 17.05 -22.12 -2.06
N ASN A 38 16.37 -23.07 -1.42
CA ASN A 38 15.05 -22.92 -0.87
C ASN A 38 15.11 -21.78 0.17
N ILE A 39 14.67 -20.57 -0.21
CA ILE A 39 14.49 -19.46 0.73
C ILE A 39 13.17 -19.70 1.47
N SER A 40 13.19 -20.72 2.32
CA SER A 40 12.28 -20.91 3.43
C SER A 40 13.11 -21.20 4.67
N ASN A 41 13.87 -20.21 5.11
CA ASN A 41 14.36 -20.18 6.49
C ASN A 41 14.55 -18.72 6.94
N PRO A 42 13.64 -18.18 7.78
CA PRO A 42 13.90 -16.91 8.43
C PRO A 42 15.15 -17.05 9.32
N ARG A 43 16.13 -16.17 9.12
CA ARG A 43 17.31 -16.07 9.98
C ARG A 43 16.85 -15.98 11.43
N GLN A 44 17.19 -16.97 12.24
CA GLN A 44 17.05 -16.88 13.68
C GLN A 44 17.95 -15.75 14.18
N TYR A 45 17.33 -14.67 14.63
CA TYR A 45 18.00 -13.69 15.47
C TYR A 45 18.20 -14.35 16.83
N LYS A 46 19.46 -14.58 17.22
CA LYS A 46 19.80 -15.03 18.58
C LYS A 46 19.29 -13.98 19.56
N THR A 47 18.23 -14.29 20.28
CA THR A 47 17.78 -13.52 21.43
C THR A 47 18.56 -14.04 22.64
N GLY A 48 19.24 -13.12 23.34
CA GLY A 48 19.89 -13.42 24.61
C GLY A 48 18.85 -13.91 25.62
N GLU A 49 19.26 -14.90 26.41
CA GLU A 49 18.50 -15.44 27.53
C GLU A 49 18.14 -14.31 28.50
N ASN A 50 16.84 -14.00 28.55
CA ASN A 50 16.08 -13.27 29.58
C ASN A 50 14.97 -12.38 28.97
N ALA A 51 14.21 -12.91 28.01
CA ALA A 51 12.93 -12.34 27.62
C ALA A 51 11.81 -13.21 28.19
N SER A 52 11.21 -12.75 29.29
CA SER A 52 9.94 -13.24 29.80
C SER A 52 8.95 -13.45 28.66
N GLN A 53 8.44 -14.68 28.51
CA GLN A 53 7.48 -15.06 27.48
C GLN A 53 6.20 -14.20 27.60
N ILE A 54 6.10 -13.15 26.79
CA ILE A 54 4.82 -12.49 26.54
C ILE A 54 4.08 -13.36 25.52
N ASN A 55 3.21 -14.23 26.02
CA ASN A 55 2.28 -15.02 25.21
C ASN A 55 1.27 -14.09 24.53
N PHE A 56 1.57 -13.63 23.31
CA PHE A 56 0.57 -12.98 22.45
C PHE A 56 -0.27 -14.06 21.77
N GLY A 57 -1.28 -14.56 22.48
CA GLY A 57 -2.24 -15.51 21.93
C GLY A 57 -3.08 -14.88 20.83
N TYR A 58 -2.71 -15.08 19.57
CA TYR A 58 -3.59 -14.83 18.43
C TYR A 58 -4.71 -15.87 18.44
N LYS A 59 -5.81 -15.58 19.16
CA LYS A 59 -7.07 -16.30 18.96
C LYS A 59 -7.61 -15.95 17.58
N THR A 60 -7.57 -16.89 16.64
CA THR A 60 -8.30 -16.82 15.37
C THR A 60 -9.80 -16.97 15.64
N LYS A 61 -10.42 -15.89 16.12
CA LYS A 61 -11.88 -15.81 16.22
C LYS A 61 -12.42 -15.81 14.78
N LYS A 62 -13.26 -16.80 14.44
CA LYS A 62 -14.00 -16.86 13.17
C LYS A 62 -14.72 -15.51 13.01
N ARG A 63 -14.18 -14.62 12.16
CA ARG A 63 -14.75 -13.28 11.97
C ARG A 63 -16.11 -13.48 11.31
N GLY A 64 -17.17 -12.99 11.95
CA GLY A 64 -18.45 -12.81 11.27
C GLY A 64 -18.24 -11.99 9.99
N SER A 65 -19.17 -12.10 9.03
CA SER A 65 -19.10 -11.34 7.78
C SER A 65 -18.82 -9.86 8.09
N GLY A 66 -17.78 -9.28 7.46
CA GLY A 66 -17.35 -7.90 7.73
C GLY A 66 -18.47 -6.87 7.59
N THR A 67 -19.47 -7.18 6.76
CA THR A 67 -20.69 -6.39 6.57
C THR A 67 -21.57 -6.34 7.83
N HIS A 68 -21.66 -7.42 8.60
CA HIS A 68 -22.44 -7.47 9.84
C HIS A 68 -21.80 -6.60 10.93
N LEU A 69 -20.47 -6.69 11.08
CA LEU A 69 -19.72 -5.88 12.04
C LEU A 69 -19.84 -4.38 11.71
N LEU A 70 -19.72 -4.01 10.44
CA LEU A 70 -19.88 -2.63 10.00
C LEU A 70 -21.30 -2.10 10.26
N LYS A 71 -22.34 -2.87 9.92
CA LYS A 71 -23.73 -2.50 10.19
C LYS A 71 -23.99 -2.31 11.69
N GLN A 72 -23.44 -3.18 12.53
CA GLN A 72 -23.57 -3.06 13.98
C GLN A 72 -22.85 -1.80 14.51
N GLN A 73 -21.65 -1.51 14.00
CA GLN A 73 -20.90 -0.30 14.36
C GLN A 73 -21.64 0.98 13.93
N CYS A 74 -22.25 1.00 12.74
CA CYS A 74 -23.00 2.15 12.27
C CYS A 74 -24.32 2.39 13.04
N ARG A 75 -24.97 1.34 13.54
CA ARG A 75 -26.15 1.47 14.42
C ARG A 75 -25.80 2.06 15.78
N ASN A 76 -24.65 1.67 16.33
CA ASN A 76 -24.19 2.12 17.64
C ASN A 76 -23.43 3.45 17.60
N ALA A 77 -23.02 3.89 16.41
CA ALA A 77 -22.44 5.20 16.22
C ALA A 77 -23.56 6.25 16.35
N THR A 78 -23.59 6.96 17.47
CA THR A 78 -24.34 8.22 17.58
C THR A 78 -23.91 9.10 16.41
N GLN A 79 -24.86 9.40 15.53
CA GLN A 79 -24.68 10.13 14.27
C GLN A 79 -23.79 11.38 14.45
N ALA A 80 -22.49 11.24 14.19
CA ALA A 80 -21.58 12.36 13.90
C ALA A 80 -20.23 11.80 13.48
N SER A 81 -20.16 11.14 12.31
CA SER A 81 -18.93 11.31 11.55
C SER A 81 -18.89 12.79 11.17
N LYS A 82 -18.04 13.58 11.84
CA LYS A 82 -17.74 14.99 11.50
C LYS A 82 -17.08 15.14 10.12
N THR A 83 -16.92 14.04 9.38
CA THR A 83 -16.42 14.08 8.02
C THR A 83 -17.39 14.85 7.13
N ASP A 84 -16.88 15.92 6.53
CA ASP A 84 -17.50 16.63 5.43
C ASP A 84 -17.94 15.65 4.34
N PHE A 85 -19.24 15.57 4.08
CA PHE A 85 -19.79 14.66 3.09
C PHE A 85 -19.24 14.95 1.68
N ALA A 86 -18.89 16.22 1.37
CA ALA A 86 -18.25 16.54 0.10
C ALA A 86 -16.89 15.86 -0.06
N HIS A 87 -16.14 15.64 1.03
CA HIS A 87 -14.91 14.85 1.01
C HIS A 87 -15.19 13.38 0.71
N VAL A 88 -16.28 12.82 1.25
CA VAL A 88 -16.69 11.43 1.00
C VAL A 88 -17.04 11.24 -0.48
N LEU A 89 -17.82 12.16 -1.06
CA LEU A 89 -18.21 12.12 -2.46
C LEU A 89 -17.01 12.14 -3.41
N ARG A 90 -15.97 12.93 -3.09
CA ARG A 90 -14.70 12.97 -3.85
C ARG A 90 -13.91 11.67 -3.80
N ASN A 91 -14.14 10.82 -2.79
CA ASN A 91 -13.46 9.52 -2.64
C ASN A 91 -14.23 8.36 -3.29
N LEU A 92 -15.46 8.58 -3.75
CA LEU A 92 -16.29 7.56 -4.39
C LEU A 92 -16.10 7.59 -5.91
N VAL A 93 -15.34 6.64 -6.44
CA VAL A 93 -15.17 6.42 -7.88
C VAL A 93 -16.44 5.79 -8.45
N VAL A 94 -16.90 6.30 -9.57
CA VAL A 94 -18.15 5.89 -10.23
C VAL A 94 -17.83 5.01 -11.44
N ILE A 95 -18.42 3.82 -11.46
CA ILE A 95 -18.44 2.90 -12.60
C ILE A 95 -19.90 2.74 -13.02
N ASP A 96 -20.33 3.53 -14.00
CA ASP A 96 -21.72 3.58 -14.45
C ASP A 96 -22.14 2.28 -15.13
N ARG A 97 -21.25 1.68 -15.94
CA ARG A 97 -21.54 0.44 -16.69
C ARG A 97 -22.03 -0.70 -15.81
N TYR A 98 -21.45 -0.83 -14.62
CA TYR A 98 -21.81 -1.88 -13.64
C TYR A 98 -22.62 -1.35 -12.45
N LYS A 99 -22.99 -0.07 -12.45
CA LYS A 99 -23.71 0.61 -11.35
C LYS A 99 -23.01 0.41 -10.01
N VAL A 100 -21.73 0.79 -9.94
CA VAL A 100 -20.87 0.56 -8.78
C VAL A 100 -20.22 1.86 -8.31
N LEU A 101 -20.21 2.07 -6.99
CA LEU A 101 -19.46 3.10 -6.29
C LEU A 101 -18.33 2.45 -5.47
N TYR A 102 -17.09 2.82 -5.77
CA TYR A 102 -15.91 2.34 -5.07
C TYR A 102 -15.29 3.44 -4.22
N CYS A 103 -15.24 3.28 -2.90
CA CYS A 103 -14.49 4.22 -2.07
C CYS A 103 -12.98 3.94 -2.14
N ARG A 104 -12.23 4.90 -2.68
CA ARG A 104 -10.78 4.83 -2.80
C ARG A 104 -10.10 5.19 -1.49
N ALA A 105 -9.61 4.19 -0.77
CA ALA A 105 -8.73 4.37 0.39
C ALA A 105 -7.25 4.13 0.04
N GLY A 106 -6.35 4.99 0.51
CA GLY A 106 -4.91 4.81 0.27
C GLY A 106 -4.35 3.55 0.93
N LYS A 107 -3.41 2.87 0.25
CA LYS A 107 -2.64 1.71 0.75
C LYS A 107 -3.46 0.46 1.11
N THR A 108 -4.66 0.33 0.56
CA THR A 108 -5.52 -0.87 0.71
C THR A 108 -5.57 -1.74 -0.55
N GLY A 109 -4.62 -1.57 -1.48
CA GLY A 109 -4.70 -2.20 -2.81
C GLY A 109 -5.44 -1.35 -3.85
N SER A 110 -5.66 -0.06 -3.55
CA SER A 110 -6.47 0.85 -4.37
C SER A 110 -6.09 0.92 -5.85
N TRP A 111 -4.82 0.82 -6.20
CA TRP A 111 -4.38 0.83 -7.60
C TRP A 111 -4.72 -0.45 -8.35
N THR A 112 -4.71 -1.60 -7.66
CA THR A 112 -5.16 -2.87 -8.24
C THR A 112 -6.67 -2.83 -8.49
N THR A 113 -7.44 -2.31 -7.52
CA THR A 113 -8.88 -2.12 -7.69
C THR A 113 -9.19 -1.15 -8.82
N LEU A 114 -8.49 -0.02 -8.89
CA LEU A 114 -8.67 0.94 -10.00
C LEU A 114 -8.34 0.33 -11.36
N GLN A 115 -7.27 -0.48 -11.46
CA GLN A 115 -6.95 -1.19 -12.70
C GLN A 115 -8.12 -2.07 -13.15
N LEU A 116 -8.67 -2.87 -12.23
CA LEU A 116 -9.84 -3.70 -12.51
C LEU A 116 -11.04 -2.86 -12.95
N LEU A 117 -11.35 -1.79 -12.22
CA LEU A 117 -12.51 -0.94 -12.51
C LEU A 117 -12.39 -0.20 -13.85
N TYR A 118 -11.19 0.26 -14.22
CA TYR A 118 -10.93 0.82 -15.55
C TYR A 118 -11.15 -0.20 -16.66
N ASN A 119 -10.61 -1.41 -16.47
CA ASN A 119 -10.74 -2.49 -17.43
C ASN A 119 -12.21 -2.91 -17.61
N LEU A 120 -12.97 -2.93 -16.52
CA LEU A 120 -14.42 -3.18 -16.55
C LEU A 120 -15.17 -2.06 -17.29
N GLU A 121 -14.95 -0.80 -16.92
CA GLU A 121 -15.66 0.35 -17.52
C GLU A 121 -15.41 0.46 -19.04
N LEU A 122 -14.18 0.15 -19.47
CA LEU A 122 -13.75 0.27 -20.86
C LEU A 122 -13.81 -1.04 -21.66
N GLU A 123 -14.17 -2.17 -21.04
CA GLU A 123 -14.09 -3.51 -21.64
C GLU A 123 -12.72 -3.84 -22.24
N THR A 124 -11.69 -3.62 -21.44
CA THR A 124 -10.29 -3.87 -21.82
C THR A 124 -9.58 -4.77 -20.83
N ASN A 125 -8.36 -5.19 -21.16
CA ASN A 125 -7.48 -5.90 -20.24
C ASN A 125 -6.10 -5.23 -20.19
N MET A 126 -6.09 -3.93 -19.84
CA MET A 126 -4.86 -3.15 -19.78
C MET A 126 -4.00 -3.53 -18.57
N SER A 127 -2.68 -3.44 -18.76
CA SER A 127 -1.73 -3.54 -17.65
C SER A 127 -1.89 -2.37 -16.68
N ARG A 128 -1.42 -2.53 -15.44
CA ARG A 128 -1.42 -1.45 -14.44
C ARG A 128 -0.70 -0.19 -14.94
N ARG A 129 0.38 -0.37 -15.71
CA ARG A 129 1.17 0.73 -16.26
C ARG A 129 0.35 1.54 -17.26
N ASP A 130 -0.38 0.86 -18.13
CA ASP A 130 -1.16 1.50 -19.18
C ASP A 130 -2.40 2.19 -18.60
N VAL A 131 -3.09 1.54 -17.65
CA VAL A 131 -4.17 2.19 -16.90
C VAL A 131 -3.66 3.45 -16.20
N ARG A 132 -2.47 3.43 -15.60
CA ARG A 132 -1.92 4.62 -14.94
C ARG A 132 -1.71 5.78 -15.91
N LYS A 133 -1.10 5.52 -17.07
CA LYS A 133 -0.91 6.53 -18.12
C LYS A 133 -2.23 7.07 -18.66
N LEU A 134 -3.22 6.20 -18.82
CA LEU A 134 -4.55 6.61 -19.27
C LEU A 134 -5.26 7.45 -18.21
N ALA A 135 -5.20 7.04 -16.94
CA ALA A 135 -5.85 7.71 -15.82
C ALA A 135 -5.33 9.14 -15.59
N GLU A 136 -4.08 9.42 -15.96
CA GLU A 136 -3.52 10.77 -15.96
C GLU A 136 -4.21 11.69 -16.99
N LYS A 137 -4.67 11.13 -18.12
CA LYS A 137 -5.35 11.88 -19.19
C LYS A 137 -6.87 11.85 -19.07
N LYS A 138 -7.41 10.74 -18.58
CA LYS A 138 -8.84 10.45 -18.49
C LYS A 138 -9.13 9.78 -17.14
N PRO A 139 -9.23 10.55 -16.05
CA PRO A 139 -9.60 10.02 -14.74
C PRO A 139 -11.01 9.42 -14.80
N LEU A 140 -11.25 8.34 -14.04
CA LEU A 140 -12.61 7.87 -13.78
C LEU A 140 -13.35 8.96 -13.01
N PRO A 141 -14.64 9.19 -13.32
CA PRO A 141 -15.43 10.17 -12.60
C PRO A 141 -15.57 9.78 -11.13
N VAL A 142 -15.56 10.79 -10.26
CA VAL A 142 -15.92 10.63 -8.85
C VAL A 142 -17.32 11.18 -8.62
N LEU A 143 -17.96 10.76 -7.55
CA LEU A 143 -19.37 11.06 -7.34
C LEU A 143 -19.65 12.57 -7.21
N SER A 144 -18.67 13.34 -6.72
CA SER A 144 -18.75 14.80 -6.67
C SER A 144 -18.77 15.51 -8.04
N ASP A 145 -18.51 14.80 -9.14
CA ASP A 145 -18.50 15.36 -10.49
C ASP A 145 -19.91 15.46 -11.09
N PHE A 146 -20.92 14.89 -10.42
CA PHE A 146 -22.30 14.81 -10.91
C PHE A 146 -23.21 15.87 -10.27
N SER A 147 -24.34 16.17 -10.92
CA SER A 147 -25.40 17.00 -10.35
C SER A 147 -26.00 16.38 -9.09
N GLN A 148 -26.70 17.18 -8.28
CA GLN A 148 -27.35 16.69 -7.05
C GLN A 148 -28.30 15.50 -7.32
N ASP A 149 -29.07 15.55 -8.41
CA ASP A 149 -29.92 14.44 -8.83
C ASP A 149 -29.10 13.21 -9.26
N GLY A 150 -27.99 13.43 -9.97
CA GLY A 150 -27.07 12.35 -10.38
C GLY A 150 -26.38 11.68 -9.20
N ILE A 151 -26.03 12.45 -8.17
CA ILE A 151 -25.49 11.95 -6.89
C ILE A 151 -26.55 11.12 -6.19
N THR A 152 -27.75 11.68 -6.00
CA THR A 152 -28.86 11.02 -5.30
C THR A 152 -29.25 9.71 -5.98
N HIS A 153 -29.37 9.72 -7.30
CA HIS A 153 -29.69 8.52 -8.09
C HIS A 153 -28.65 7.40 -7.89
N ARG A 154 -27.35 7.72 -7.96
CA ARG A 154 -26.27 6.73 -7.80
C ARG A 154 -26.17 6.23 -6.36
N LEU A 155 -26.30 7.12 -5.38
CA LEU A 155 -26.36 6.73 -3.98
C LEU A 155 -27.55 5.82 -3.69
N ALA A 156 -28.69 5.99 -4.36
CA ALA A 156 -29.83 5.10 -4.20
C ALA A 156 -29.65 3.75 -4.93
N THR A 157 -29.12 3.77 -6.15
CA THR A 157 -29.22 2.61 -7.06
C THR A 157 -27.93 1.80 -7.24
N TYR A 158 -26.77 2.34 -6.91
CA TYR A 158 -25.49 1.67 -7.20
C TYR A 158 -25.05 0.77 -6.04
N LYS A 159 -24.36 -0.34 -6.35
CA LYS A 159 -23.67 -1.15 -5.34
C LYS A 159 -22.50 -0.34 -4.79
N LYS A 160 -22.31 -0.29 -3.47
CA LYS A 160 -21.17 0.40 -2.85
C LYS A 160 -20.20 -0.62 -2.30
N PHE A 161 -18.90 -0.41 -2.47
CA PHE A 161 -17.89 -1.24 -1.81
C PHE A 161 -16.61 -0.48 -1.50
N LEU A 162 -15.81 -1.05 -0.59
CA LEU A 162 -14.46 -0.59 -0.33
C LEU A 162 -13.53 -1.77 -0.10
N VAL A 163 -12.25 -1.56 -0.35
CA VAL A 163 -11.20 -2.52 0.01
C VAL A 163 -10.52 -2.00 1.25
N ALA A 164 -10.52 -2.82 2.30
CA ALA A 164 -9.92 -2.51 3.58
C ALA A 164 -8.68 -3.38 3.83
N ARG A 165 -7.81 -2.85 4.68
CA ARG A 165 -6.62 -3.54 5.18
C ARG A 165 -6.55 -3.37 6.69
N ASN A 166 -5.85 -4.27 7.38
CA ASN A 166 -5.50 -4.06 8.78
C ASN A 166 -4.94 -2.62 8.96
N PRO A 167 -5.48 -1.82 9.90
CA PRO A 167 -5.07 -0.43 10.08
C PRO A 167 -3.57 -0.26 10.33
N LEU A 168 -2.95 -1.12 11.15
CA LEU A 168 -1.54 -1.03 11.48
C LEU A 168 -0.65 -1.38 10.28
N GLU A 169 -1.00 -2.42 9.52
CA GLU A 169 -0.27 -2.75 8.28
C GLU A 169 -0.39 -1.66 7.22
N ARG A 170 -1.59 -1.05 7.10
CA ARG A 170 -1.80 0.09 6.22
C ARG A 170 -0.86 1.23 6.60
N LEU A 171 -0.78 1.58 7.89
CA LEU A 171 0.12 2.61 8.40
C LEU A 171 1.59 2.26 8.20
N ALA A 172 2.00 1.00 8.39
CA ALA A 172 3.35 0.55 8.08
C ALA A 172 3.69 0.70 6.58
N SER A 173 2.74 0.37 5.69
CA SER A 173 2.89 0.54 4.24
C SER A 173 2.91 2.01 3.80
N VAL A 174 2.17 2.88 4.50
CA VAL A 174 2.31 4.34 4.35
C VAL A 174 3.74 4.74 4.74
N TRP A 175 4.14 4.41 5.96
CA TRP A 175 5.41 4.87 6.53
C TRP A 175 6.60 4.44 5.67
N SER A 176 6.68 3.16 5.31
CA SER A 176 7.73 2.65 4.44
C SER A 176 7.78 3.39 3.11
N GLY A 177 6.63 3.63 2.47
CA GLY A 177 6.61 4.34 1.20
C GLY A 177 7.05 5.80 1.31
N PHE A 178 6.57 6.51 2.33
CA PHE A 178 6.80 7.94 2.48
C PHE A 178 8.20 8.23 3.03
N PHE A 179 8.64 7.51 4.05
CA PHE A 179 9.87 7.86 4.77
C PHE A 179 11.10 7.05 4.36
N LEU A 180 10.94 5.85 3.76
CA LEU A 180 12.06 5.01 3.32
C LEU A 180 12.20 4.89 1.80
N THR A 181 11.12 4.50 1.11
CA THR A 181 11.20 4.09 -0.30
C THR A 181 11.33 5.27 -1.25
N TYR A 182 10.68 6.40 -0.92
CA TYR A 182 10.67 7.57 -1.79
C TYR A 182 11.14 8.84 -1.07
N PRO A 183 12.40 8.85 -0.57
CA PRO A 183 12.92 9.97 0.22
C PRO A 183 13.09 11.25 -0.60
N GLN A 184 13.19 11.14 -1.93
CA GLN A 184 13.29 12.27 -2.86
C GLN A 184 12.06 13.19 -2.85
N PHE A 185 10.92 12.75 -2.30
CA PHE A 185 9.73 13.59 -2.17
C PHE A 185 9.72 14.48 -0.93
N GLY A 186 10.80 14.49 -0.12
CA GLY A 186 10.93 15.42 1.01
C GLY A 186 10.00 15.13 2.19
N TRP A 187 9.47 13.91 2.31
CA TRP A 187 8.55 13.58 3.40
C TRP A 187 9.19 13.62 4.78
N ASN A 188 10.46 13.21 4.90
CA ASN A 188 11.20 13.34 6.16
C ASN A 188 11.38 14.81 6.56
N GLU A 189 11.68 15.70 5.62
CA GLU A 189 11.75 17.15 5.87
C GLU A 189 10.39 17.70 6.33
N ARG A 190 9.33 17.39 5.58
CA ARG A 190 7.98 17.91 5.83
C ARG A 190 7.41 17.48 7.18
N TYR A 191 7.65 16.24 7.61
CA TYR A 191 7.07 15.69 8.84
C TYR A 191 8.10 15.50 9.96
N GLN A 192 9.22 16.22 9.89
CA GLN A 192 10.28 16.17 10.88
C GLN A 192 9.77 16.48 12.30
N GLY A 193 8.74 17.32 12.43
CA GLY A 193 8.08 17.64 13.71
C GLY A 193 7.54 16.41 14.45
N MET A 194 7.25 15.30 13.77
CA MET A 194 6.81 14.05 14.41
C MET A 194 7.85 13.47 15.38
N LEU A 195 9.14 13.80 15.18
CA LEU A 195 10.20 13.39 16.11
C LEU A 195 9.99 13.96 17.52
N ARG A 196 9.42 15.16 17.65
CA ARG A 196 9.19 15.82 18.94
C ARG A 196 8.24 15.02 19.85
N VAL A 197 7.39 14.18 19.27
CA VAL A 197 6.46 13.30 20.00
C VAL A 197 7.18 12.18 20.77
N ILE A 198 8.39 11.81 20.33
CA ILE A 198 9.24 10.84 21.04
C ILE A 198 10.50 11.47 21.65
N CYS A 199 10.85 12.68 21.21
CA CYS A 199 12.05 13.43 21.60
C CYS A 199 11.67 14.88 21.94
N PRO A 200 10.98 15.14 23.06
CA PRO A 200 10.67 16.51 23.47
C PRO A 200 11.96 17.26 23.81
N GLU A 201 12.04 18.55 23.44
CA GLU A 201 13.26 19.38 23.56
C GLU A 201 13.80 19.47 25.00
N ASN A 202 12.96 19.23 26.02
CA ASN A 202 13.32 19.27 27.44
C ASN A 202 13.66 17.89 28.05
N SER A 203 13.80 16.85 27.23
CA SER A 203 14.06 15.48 27.71
C SER A 203 15.56 15.23 27.91
N THR A 204 15.97 14.93 29.14
CA THR A 204 17.32 14.41 29.45
C THR A 204 17.59 13.02 28.84
N LYS A 205 16.56 12.31 28.32
CA LYS A 205 16.67 11.04 27.58
C LYS A 205 17.02 11.23 26.10
N ASN A 206 17.98 12.10 25.85
CA ASN A 206 18.36 12.54 24.51
C ASN A 206 19.15 11.48 23.72
N GLU A 207 19.80 10.52 24.40
CA GLU A 207 20.65 9.49 23.77
C GLU A 207 19.93 8.68 22.68
N THR A 208 18.72 8.17 22.93
CA THR A 208 17.94 7.42 21.92
C THR A 208 17.44 8.27 20.74
N CYS A 209 17.52 9.60 20.86
CA CYS A 209 17.10 10.55 19.84
C CYS A 209 18.27 11.05 19.00
N HIS A 210 19.52 10.88 19.45
CA HIS A 210 20.71 11.33 18.73
C HIS A 210 21.21 10.30 17.71
N GLU A 211 20.90 9.02 17.90
CA GLU A 211 21.21 7.95 16.95
C GLU A 211 20.18 7.91 15.79
N ALA A 212 20.00 9.05 15.14
CA ALA A 212 19.02 9.19 14.08
C ALA A 212 19.62 8.73 12.75
N THR A 213 19.02 7.69 12.14
CA THR A 213 19.35 7.31 10.77
C THR A 213 19.12 8.49 9.84
N GLU A 214 20.15 8.89 9.09
CA GLU A 214 20.01 9.90 8.05
C GLU A 214 19.56 9.26 6.73
N ILE A 215 18.70 9.97 6.01
CA ILE A 215 18.18 9.58 4.72
C ILE A 215 18.52 10.69 3.73
N LYS A 216 19.13 10.32 2.60
CA LYS A 216 19.37 11.25 1.49
C LYS A 216 18.03 11.65 0.86
N GLY A 217 17.71 12.94 0.92
CA GLY A 217 16.51 13.52 0.34
C GLY A 217 16.72 13.90 -1.13
N ASN A 218 16.01 14.94 -1.58
CA ASN A 218 16.22 15.49 -2.91
C ASN A 218 17.50 16.35 -2.96
N GLY A 219 18.30 16.17 -4.01
CA GLY A 219 19.61 16.82 -4.14
C GLY A 219 20.61 16.37 -3.05
N ASN A 220 21.44 17.29 -2.58
CA ASN A 220 22.46 17.02 -1.55
C ASN A 220 21.95 17.18 -0.11
N LYS A 221 20.64 17.33 0.09
CA LYS A 221 20.05 17.47 1.43
C LYS A 221 19.93 16.11 2.12
N THR A 222 20.35 16.04 3.38
CA THR A 222 20.08 14.91 4.27
C THR A 222 19.05 15.32 5.31
N HIS A 223 18.15 14.39 5.65
CA HIS A 223 17.17 14.57 6.70
C HIS A 223 17.22 13.39 7.64
N ARG A 224 16.90 13.61 8.92
CA ARG A 224 16.73 12.49 9.84
C ARG A 224 15.48 11.71 9.43
N LEU A 225 15.59 10.39 9.44
CA LEU A 225 14.46 9.50 9.24
C LEU A 225 13.45 9.73 10.35
N VAL A 226 12.17 9.91 10.02
CA VAL A 226 11.07 9.82 10.98
C VAL A 226 10.86 8.34 11.32
N PRO A 227 11.12 7.87 12.55
CA PRO A 227 10.93 6.47 12.90
C PRO A 227 9.46 6.09 12.92
N PHE A 228 9.14 4.83 12.64
CA PHE A 228 7.75 4.35 12.63
C PHE A 228 7.01 4.64 13.93
N ARG A 229 7.68 4.50 15.08
CA ARG A 229 7.11 4.84 16.41
C ARG A 229 6.73 6.32 16.54
N ALA A 230 7.55 7.22 16.01
CA ALA A 230 7.27 8.66 16.00
C ALA A 230 6.03 8.95 15.14
N PHE A 231 6.00 8.37 13.94
CA PHE A 231 4.86 8.47 13.03
C PHE A 231 3.55 8.01 13.68
N ILE A 232 3.50 6.80 14.25
CA ILE A 232 2.29 6.28 14.88
C ILE A 232 1.83 7.14 16.06
N LYS A 233 2.75 7.57 16.94
CA LYS A 233 2.38 8.43 18.07
C LYS A 233 1.89 9.80 17.60
N ALA A 234 2.53 10.39 16.60
CA ALA A 234 2.12 11.66 16.03
C ALA A 234 0.70 11.61 15.45
N LEU A 235 0.31 10.49 14.83
CA LEU A 235 -1.06 10.29 14.38
C LEU A 235 -2.08 10.21 15.53
N ALA A 236 -1.67 9.68 16.69
CA ALA A 236 -2.53 9.63 17.87
C ALA A 236 -2.75 11.01 18.50
N GLU A 237 -1.83 11.97 18.32
CA GLU A 237 -2.01 13.36 18.77
C GLU A 237 -3.07 14.13 17.96
N ASN A 238 -3.50 13.59 16.79
CA ASN A 238 -4.52 14.18 15.93
C ASN A 238 -4.29 15.68 15.58
N ARG A 239 -3.03 16.06 15.37
CA ARG A 239 -2.64 17.43 15.02
C ARG A 239 -2.81 17.69 13.53
N THR A 240 -3.33 18.86 13.18
CA THR A 240 -3.61 19.27 11.79
C THR A 240 -2.34 19.30 10.92
N GLU A 241 -1.19 19.68 11.50
CA GLU A 241 0.12 19.70 10.81
C GLU A 241 0.56 18.31 10.31
N PHE A 242 0.09 17.24 10.93
CA PHE A 242 0.38 15.85 10.55
C PHE A 242 -0.73 15.23 9.69
N SER A 243 -1.75 16.01 9.32
CA SER A 243 -2.88 15.51 8.54
C SER A 243 -2.47 15.21 7.10
N ASN A 244 -2.88 14.03 6.62
CA ASN A 244 -2.70 13.64 5.22
C ASN A 244 -3.73 12.57 4.82
N GLN A 245 -4.27 12.69 3.61
CA GLN A 245 -5.22 11.73 3.06
C GLN A 245 -4.70 10.28 3.01
N HIS A 246 -3.38 10.07 2.90
CA HIS A 246 -2.79 8.75 2.73
C HIS A 246 -2.79 7.89 3.99
N TRP A 247 -2.82 8.51 5.18
CA TRP A 247 -2.95 7.81 6.46
C TRP A 247 -4.22 8.16 7.24
N ARG A 248 -5.06 9.05 6.72
CA ARG A 248 -6.39 9.31 7.27
C ARG A 248 -7.17 8.00 7.48
N PRO A 249 -7.88 7.83 8.61
CA PRO A 249 -8.69 6.64 8.85
C PRO A 249 -9.72 6.37 7.73
N ILE A 250 -9.98 5.09 7.42
CA ILE A 250 -10.89 4.72 6.31
C ILE A 250 -12.32 5.18 6.58
N ASN A 251 -12.77 5.13 7.83
CA ASN A 251 -14.08 5.67 8.24
C ASN A 251 -14.20 7.17 7.99
N GLU A 252 -13.10 7.93 8.06
CA GLU A 252 -13.10 9.35 7.72
C GLU A 252 -13.02 9.62 6.21
N LEU A 253 -12.39 8.72 5.44
CA LEU A 253 -12.30 8.87 3.99
C LEU A 253 -13.62 8.48 3.29
N CYS A 254 -14.23 7.41 3.77
CA CYS A 254 -15.35 6.75 3.10
C CYS A 254 -16.69 6.91 3.81
N SER A 255 -16.70 7.34 5.07
CA SER A 255 -17.89 7.45 5.93
C SER A 255 -18.95 6.38 5.64
N PRO A 256 -18.62 5.08 5.79
CA PRO A 256 -19.48 3.99 5.34
C PRO A 256 -20.88 4.07 5.93
N CYS A 257 -21.01 4.58 7.18
CA CYS A 257 -22.30 4.79 7.80
C CYS A 257 -23.14 5.85 7.07
N GLN A 258 -22.56 7.00 6.70
CA GLN A 258 -23.25 8.06 5.93
C GLN A 258 -23.64 7.58 4.53
N VAL A 259 -22.75 6.85 3.85
CA VAL A 259 -23.00 6.31 2.50
C VAL A 259 -24.01 5.16 2.50
N SER A 260 -24.17 4.47 3.63
CA SER A 260 -25.12 3.35 3.80
C SER A 260 -26.50 3.75 4.32
N MET A 261 -26.75 5.04 4.60
CA MET A 261 -28.02 5.51 5.18
C MET A 261 -29.15 5.55 4.14
N ASP A 262 -29.47 4.37 3.60
CA ASP A 262 -30.80 4.03 3.12
C ASP A 262 -31.01 2.55 3.43
N SER A 263 -32.08 2.22 4.13
CA SER A 263 -32.41 0.86 4.60
C SER A 263 -32.70 -0.15 3.49
N LYS A 264 -32.66 0.29 2.21
CA LYS A 264 -32.68 -0.54 0.99
C LYS A 264 -31.30 -0.71 0.34
N SER A 265 -30.24 -0.19 0.96
CA SER A 265 -28.89 -0.18 0.39
C SER A 265 -28.22 -1.55 0.43
N ILE A 266 -27.84 -2.01 -0.76
CA ILE A 266 -26.95 -3.14 -1.01
C ILE A 266 -25.73 -3.05 -0.08
N PRO A 267 -25.32 -4.15 0.58
CA PRO A 267 -24.27 -4.09 1.60
C PRO A 267 -22.97 -3.53 1.05
N LEU A 268 -22.33 -2.66 1.84
CA LEU A 268 -20.95 -2.27 1.60
C LEU A 268 -20.07 -3.51 1.71
N ILE A 269 -19.58 -4.02 0.59
CA ILE A 269 -18.67 -5.17 0.59
C ILE A 269 -17.33 -4.65 1.11
N GLN A 270 -16.91 -5.14 2.28
CA GLN A 270 -15.57 -4.92 2.81
C GLN A 270 -14.70 -6.10 2.41
N MET A 271 -13.86 -5.91 1.40
CA MET A 271 -12.85 -6.90 1.04
C MET A 271 -11.64 -6.71 1.95
N TYR A 272 -11.30 -7.71 2.75
CA TYR A 272 -10.04 -7.75 3.48
C TYR A 272 -8.99 -8.42 2.60
N THR A 273 -7.89 -7.74 2.33
CA THR A 273 -6.77 -8.33 1.60
C THR A 273 -5.86 -9.11 2.56
N ASP A 274 -6.25 -10.32 2.93
CA ASP A 274 -5.31 -11.35 3.41
C ASP A 274 -5.28 -12.45 2.33
N ARG A 275 -4.47 -12.21 1.28
CA ARG A 275 -4.20 -13.08 0.12
C ARG A 275 -5.35 -13.66 -0.72
N ASP A 276 -6.61 -13.62 -0.31
CA ASP A 276 -7.74 -14.09 -1.13
C ASP A 276 -8.80 -13.00 -1.28
N PHE A 277 -9.11 -12.66 -2.54
CA PHE A 277 -10.14 -11.67 -2.89
C PHE A 277 -11.52 -12.25 -2.59
N ILE A 278 -12.13 -11.89 -1.45
CA ILE A 278 -13.52 -12.25 -1.19
C ILE A 278 -14.43 -11.09 -1.62
N LEU A 279 -15.04 -11.23 -2.81
CA LEU A 279 -16.23 -10.49 -3.17
C LEU A 279 -17.41 -11.16 -2.44
N VAL A 280 -17.99 -10.49 -1.45
CA VAL A 280 -19.24 -10.98 -0.82
C VAL A 280 -20.40 -10.26 -1.51
N ASP A 281 -20.87 -10.79 -2.64
CA ASP A 281 -22.23 -10.46 -3.10
C ASP A 281 -23.20 -11.28 -2.25
N SER A 282 -24.10 -10.60 -1.53
CA SER A 282 -25.29 -11.27 -0.99
C SER A 282 -26.43 -10.91 -1.93
N THR A 283 -26.62 -11.72 -2.96
CA THR A 283 -27.87 -11.79 -3.69
C THR A 283 -28.98 -12.24 -2.74
N VAL A 284 -29.91 -11.33 -2.45
CA VAL A 284 -31.37 -11.54 -2.54
C VAL A 284 -31.96 -10.23 -3.04
#